data_AF-A0A1H7CZD1-F1
#
_entry.id   AF-A0A1H7CZD1-F1
#
_cell.length_a   1.000
_cell.length_b   1.000
_cell.length_c   1.000
_cell.angle_alpha   90.00
_cell.angle_beta   90.00
_cell.angle_gamma   90.00
#
_symmetry.space_group_name_H-M   'P 1'
#
loop_
_entity.id
_entity.type
_entity.pdbx_description
1 polymer ?
#
loop_
_entity_poly.entity_id
_entity_poly.type
_entity_poly.pdbx_seq_one_letter_code
_entity_poly.pdbx_strand_id
1 'polypeptide(L)'
;MWIDEAHFNIRGLECPHCTRRFVSVFTETIDWSRGDDGQSWTMAPVTLGEFERVEALLASSIEAALHVVPSGRRSLRRDHPSGGDARTFWATGIGVAFNG
;
A
#
# COMPACT_ATOMS: atom_id res chain seq x y z
N MET A 1 1.22 14.80 -25.14
CA MET A 1 0.65 13.59 -24.53
C MET A 1 1.34 13.45 -23.20
N TRP A 2 0.67 13.84 -22.12
CA TRP A 2 1.22 13.77 -20.77
C TRP A 2 0.89 12.37 -20.24
N ILE A 3 1.92 11.65 -19.79
CA ILE A 3 1.87 10.23 -19.42
C ILE A 3 1.41 10.14 -17.97
N ASP A 4 0.54 9.17 -17.66
CA ASP A 4 0.13 8.87 -16.29
C ASP A 4 1.35 8.52 -15.43
N GLU A 5 1.52 9.19 -14.29
CA GLU A 5 2.62 8.93 -13.36
C GLU A 5 2.11 8.16 -12.14
N ALA A 6 2.81 7.08 -11.76
CA ALA A 6 2.46 6.31 -10.57
C ALA A 6 3.29 6.80 -9.37
N HIS A 7 2.62 7.32 -8.35
CA HIS A 7 3.22 7.66 -7.06
C HIS A 7 2.83 6.64 -6.01
N PHE A 8 3.75 6.31 -5.10
CA PHE A 8 3.43 5.41 -3.99
C PHE A 8 4.16 5.81 -2.72
N ASN A 9 3.63 5.34 -1.59
CA ASN A 9 4.20 5.57 -0.28
C ASN A 9 4.02 4.32 0.59
N ILE A 10 5.07 3.94 1.33
CA ILE A 10 5.03 2.80 2.26
C ILE A 10 5.28 3.35 3.66
N ARG A 11 4.41 3.00 4.61
CA ARG A 11 4.51 3.42 6.02
C ARG A 11 4.43 2.24 6.97
N GLY A 12 5.32 2.23 7.94
CA GLY A 12 5.10 1.51 9.20
C GLY A 12 4.14 2.31 10.09
N LEU A 13 3.15 1.63 10.68
CA LEU A 13 2.19 2.23 11.60
C LEU A 13 2.15 1.41 12.89
N GLU A 14 1.94 2.08 14.02
CA GLU A 14 1.72 1.45 15.32
C GLU A 14 0.42 1.98 15.93
N CYS A 15 -0.44 1.10 16.42
CA CYS A 15 -1.64 1.50 17.13
C CYS A 15 -1.28 1.98 18.54
N PRO A 16 -1.59 3.22 18.93
CA PRO A 16 -1.20 3.75 20.25
C PRO A 16 -1.92 3.07 21.42
N HIS A 17 -3.01 2.33 21.17
CA HIS A 17 -3.79 1.67 22.21
C HIS A 17 -3.42 0.20 22.44
N CYS A 18 -3.12 -0.54 21.37
CA CYS A 18 -2.86 -1.98 21.45
C CYS A 18 -1.47 -2.38 20.96
N THR A 19 -0.62 -1.41 20.61
CA THR A 19 0.78 -1.55 20.16
C THR A 19 0.98 -2.50 18.97
N ARG A 20 -0.11 -2.88 18.30
CA ARG A 20 -0.06 -3.66 17.07
C ARG A 20 0.53 -2.82 15.95
N ARG A 21 1.37 -3.47 15.15
CA ARG A 21 2.07 -2.87 14.03
C ARG A 21 1.41 -3.25 12.71
N PHE A 22 1.48 -2.33 11.76
CA PHE A 22 0.91 -2.48 10.44
C PHE A 22 1.89 -1.93 9.41
N VAL A 23 1.84 -2.47 8.21
CA VAL A 23 2.43 -1.84 7.02
C VAL A 23 1.27 -1.33 6.17
N SER A 24 1.38 -0.09 5.71
CA SER A 24 0.43 0.54 4.80
C SER A 24 1.14 0.91 3.50
N VAL A 25 0.59 0.48 2.37
CA VAL A 25 1.01 0.91 1.03
C VAL A 25 -0.09 1.78 0.44
N PHE A 26 0.29 2.96 0.00
CA PHE A 26 -0.53 3.84 -0.82
C PHE A 26 0.00 3.85 -2.25
N THR A 27 -0.89 3.90 -3.23
CA THR A 27 -0.55 4.10 -4.63
C THR A 27 -1.57 5.02 -5.30
N GLU A 28 -1.08 5.94 -6.11
CA GLU A 28 -1.83 6.92 -6.87
C GLU A 28 -1.36 6.90 -8.33
N THR A 29 -2.32 6.95 -9.25
CA THR A 29 -2.08 7.14 -10.68
C THR A 29 -2.55 8.54 -11.03
N ILE A 30 -1.62 9.43 -11.35
CA ILE A 30 -1.92 10.84 -11.60
C ILE A 30 -2.42 11.01 -13.03
N ASP A 31 -3.68 11.45 -13.17
CA ASP A 31 -4.26 11.91 -14.42
C ASP A 31 -4.06 13.42 -14.54
N TRP A 32 -2.93 13.82 -15.15
CA TRP A 32 -2.62 15.23 -15.40
C TRP A 32 -3.63 15.94 -16.32
N SER A 33 -4.49 15.21 -17.02
CA SER A 33 -5.43 15.76 -17.99
C SER A 33 -6.80 16.09 -17.37
N ARG A 34 -7.28 15.27 -16.44
CA ARG A 34 -8.60 15.44 -15.80
C ARG A 34 -8.52 15.75 -14.31
N GLY A 35 -7.37 15.51 -13.67
CA GLY A 35 -7.20 15.63 -12.22
C GLY A 35 -8.01 14.60 -11.43
N ASP A 36 -8.34 13.47 -12.07
CA ASP A 36 -9.14 12.39 -11.49
C ASP A 36 -8.22 11.20 -11.14
N ASP A 37 -7.42 11.40 -10.10
CA ASP A 37 -6.32 10.51 -9.76
C ASP A 37 -6.84 9.24 -9.06
N GLY A 38 -6.60 8.09 -9.71
CA GLY A 38 -6.96 6.79 -9.16
C GLY A 38 -6.06 6.44 -7.98
N GLN A 39 -6.65 6.13 -6.84
CA GLN A 39 -5.92 5.90 -5.59
C GLN A 39 -6.24 4.55 -4.96
N SER A 40 -5.26 3.94 -4.30
CA SER A 40 -5.46 2.72 -3.52
C SER A 40 -4.61 2.71 -2.25
N TRP A 41 -5.15 2.08 -1.21
CA TRP A 41 -4.48 1.84 0.06
C TRP A 41 -4.61 0.37 0.40
N THR A 42 -3.51 -0.28 0.76
CA THR A 42 -3.50 -1.62 1.34
C THR A 42 -2.81 -1.59 2.69
N MET A 43 -3.48 -2.09 3.73
CA MET A 43 -2.95 -2.17 5.08
C MET A 43 -2.94 -3.62 5.56
N ALA A 44 -1.79 -4.09 6.03
CA ALA A 44 -1.64 -5.43 6.59
C ALA A 44 -1.09 -5.35 8.01
N PRO A 45 -1.66 -6.10 8.99
CA PRO A 45 -1.02 -6.26 10.29
C PRO A 45 0.29 -7.02 10.12
N VAL A 46 1.31 -6.68 10.89
CA VAL A 46 2.62 -7.34 10.89
C VAL A 46 3.08 -7.66 12.31
N THR A 47 3.89 -8.71 12.44
CA THR A 47 4.63 -8.99 13.68
C THR A 47 5.73 -7.97 13.88
N LEU A 48 6.28 -7.88 15.11
CA LEU A 48 7.43 -7.00 15.38
C LEU A 48 8.63 -7.34 14.47
N GLY A 49 8.99 -8.62 14.36
CA GLY A 49 10.11 -9.03 13.52
C GLY A 49 9.85 -8.84 12.01
N GLU A 50 8.60 -8.90 11.55
CA GLU A 50 8.26 -8.50 10.17
C GLU A 50 8.43 -6.99 9.99
N PHE A 51 7.96 -6.18 10.94
CA PHE A 51 8.06 -4.72 10.90
C PHE A 51 9.51 -4.24 10.83
N GLU A 52 10.38 -4.73 11.71
CA GLU A 52 11.81 -4.38 11.74
C GLU A 52 12.51 -4.77 10.43
N ARG A 53 12.17 -5.94 9.85
CA ARG A 53 12.71 -6.37 8.55
C ARG A 53 12.22 -5.50 7.41
N VAL A 54 10.94 -5.08 7.42
CA VAL A 54 10.41 -4.13 6.43
C VAL A 54 11.19 -2.83 6.51
N GLU A 55 11.34 -2.24 7.70
CA GLU A 55 12.10 -1.00 7.89
C GLU A 55 13.54 -1.10 7.41
N ALA A 56 14.23 -2.20 7.73
CA ALA A 56 15.61 -2.42 7.30
C ALA A 56 15.76 -2.55 5.78
N LEU A 57 14.76 -3.09 5.09
CA LEU A 57 14.81 -3.33 3.64
C LEU A 57 14.30 -2.15 2.82
N LEU A 58 13.43 -1.29 3.36
CA LEU A 58 12.78 -0.20 2.62
C LEU A 58 13.79 0.74 1.94
N ALA A 59 14.95 0.99 2.56
CA ALA A 59 15.99 1.85 2.00
C ALA A 59 16.75 1.23 0.82
N SER A 60 16.75 -0.11 0.69
CA SER A 60 17.53 -0.83 -0.32
C SER A 60 16.67 -1.47 -1.41
N SER A 61 15.51 -2.02 -1.06
CA SER A 61 14.57 -2.62 -2.01
C SER A 61 13.15 -2.63 -1.45
N ILE A 62 12.29 -1.85 -2.10
CA ILE A 62 10.84 -1.84 -1.83
C ILE A 62 10.23 -3.22 -2.09
N GLU A 63 10.62 -3.87 -3.18
CA GLU A 63 10.12 -5.21 -3.51
C GLU A 63 10.47 -6.22 -2.40
N ALA A 64 11.72 -6.23 -1.95
CA ALA A 64 12.15 -7.11 -0.87
C ALA A 64 11.41 -6.80 0.44
N ALA A 65 11.23 -5.51 0.76
CA ALA A 65 10.48 -5.08 1.93
C ALA A 65 9.02 -5.58 1.89
N LEU A 66 8.34 -5.46 0.75
CA LEU A 66 6.95 -5.93 0.60
C LEU A 66 6.84 -7.46 0.68
N HIS A 67 7.83 -8.20 0.18
CA HIS A 67 7.89 -9.66 0.29
C HIS A 67 8.09 -10.18 1.73
N VAL A 68 8.50 -9.33 2.68
CA VAL A 68 8.52 -9.71 4.11
C VAL A 68 7.11 -10.03 4.61
N VAL A 69 6.10 -9.34 4.07
CA VAL A 69 4.70 -9.61 4.43
C VAL A 69 4.23 -10.82 3.61
N PRO A 70 3.80 -11.92 4.25
CA PRO A 70 3.38 -13.11 3.53
C PRO A 70 2.22 -12.81 2.57
N SER A 71 2.25 -13.38 1.36
CA SER A 71 1.20 -13.19 0.34
C SER A 71 -0.20 -13.63 0.82
N GLY A 72 -0.28 -14.60 1.74
CA GLY A 72 -1.53 -15.04 2.38
C GLY A 72 -1.99 -14.16 3.57
N ARG A 73 -1.24 -13.12 3.96
CA ARG A 73 -1.60 -12.24 5.08
C ARG A 73 -2.88 -11.48 4.75
N ARG A 74 -3.92 -11.62 5.55
CA ARG A 74 -5.16 -10.85 5.37
C ARG A 74 -4.87 -9.34 5.47
N SER A 75 -5.33 -8.57 4.50
CA SER A 75 -5.12 -7.13 4.40
C SER A 75 -6.43 -6.39 4.16
N LEU A 76 -6.53 -5.17 4.69
CA LEU A 76 -7.63 -4.25 4.43
C LEU A 76 -7.25 -3.38 3.23
N ARG A 77 -8.12 -3.33 2.21
CA ARG A 77 -7.90 -2.53 1.01
C ARG A 77 -8.98 -1.47 0.86
N ARG A 78 -8.57 -0.27 0.47
CA ARG A 78 -9.44 0.81 0.02
C ARG A 78 -9.00 1.19 -1.39
N ASP A 79 -9.90 1.12 -2.35
CA ASP A 79 -9.65 1.59 -3.72
C ASP A 79 -10.58 2.76 -4.00
N HIS A 80 -10.08 3.76 -4.70
CA HIS A 80 -10.83 4.87 -5.27
C HIS A 80 -10.39 5.02 -6.74
N PRO A 81 -11.01 4.25 -7.66
CA PRO A 81 -10.64 4.28 -9.06
C PRO A 81 -11.07 5.60 -9.72
N SER A 82 -10.33 6.06 -10.72
CA SER A 82 -10.75 7.20 -11.55
C SER A 82 -12.12 6.97 -12.15
N GLY A 83 -12.99 7.97 -12.07
CA GLY A 83 -14.36 7.94 -12.59
C GLY A 83 -15.30 6.97 -11.87
N GLY A 84 -14.92 6.43 -10.71
CA GLY A 84 -15.72 5.46 -9.97
C GLY A 84 -15.78 5.70 -8.46
N ASP A 85 -16.64 4.95 -7.79
CA ASP A 85 -16.85 5.10 -6.35
C ASP A 85 -15.75 4.42 -5.53
N ALA A 86 -15.42 5.03 -4.40
CA ALA A 86 -14.52 4.43 -3.43
C ALA A 86 -15.13 3.17 -2.79
N ARG A 87 -14.31 2.14 -2.62
CA ARG A 87 -14.69 0.87 -1.99
C ARG A 87 -13.67 0.43 -0.96
N THR A 88 -14.15 -0.25 0.08
CA THR A 88 -13.31 -0.85 1.13
C THR A 88 -13.65 -2.33 1.27
N PHE A 89 -12.65 -3.20 1.26
CA PHE A 89 -12.83 -4.65 1.29
C PHE A 89 -11.62 -5.39 1.86
N TRP A 90 -11.79 -6.67 2.19
CA TRP A 90 -10.71 -7.54 2.64
C TRP A 90 -10.06 -8.27 1.46
N ALA A 91 -8.74 -8.37 1.49
CA ALA A 91 -7.93 -9.09 0.52
C ALA A 91 -6.79 -9.85 1.23
N THR A 92 -5.79 -10.29 0.46
CA THR A 92 -4.57 -10.93 0.97
C THR A 92 -3.32 -10.30 0.37
N GLY A 93 -2.24 -10.28 1.13
CA GLY A 93 -0.95 -9.75 0.74
C GLY A 93 -0.90 -8.21 0.74
N ILE A 94 0.22 -7.69 0.29
CA ILE A 94 0.47 -6.26 0.15
C ILE A 94 1.33 -6.01 -1.09
N GLY A 95 1.11 -4.89 -1.76
CA GLY A 95 1.82 -4.54 -2.99
C GLY A 95 1.53 -3.11 -3.41
N VAL A 96 2.43 -2.56 -4.24
CA VAL A 96 2.13 -1.34 -5.01
C VAL A 96 1.14 -1.73 -6.11
N ALA A 97 0.01 -1.03 -6.17
CA ALA A 97 -0.99 -1.31 -7.18
C ALA A 97 -0.59 -0.64 -8.51
N PHE A 98 -0.28 -1.42 -9.53
CA PHE A 98 -0.19 -0.89 -10.89
C PHE A 98 -1.57 -1.06 -11.54
N ASN A 99 -2.30 0.05 -11.68
CA ASN A 99 -3.47 0.06 -12.55
C ASN A 99 -2.93 0.08 -13.99
N GLY A 100 -3.01 -1.07 -14.68
CA GLY A 100 -2.75 -1.17 -16.11
C GLY A 100 -4.01 -0.98 -16.92
#